data_AF-A0A519RP65-F1
#
_entry.id   AF-A0A519RP65-F1
#
_cell.length_a   1.000
_cell.length_b   1.000
_cell.length_c   1.000
_cell.angle_alpha   90.00
_cell.angle_beta   90.00
_cell.angle_gamma   90.00
#
_symmetry.space_group_name_H-M   'P 1'
#
loop_
_entity.id
_entity.type
_entity.pdbx_description
1 polymer ?
#
loop_
_entity_poly.entity_id
_entity_poly.type
_entity_poly.pdbx_seq_one_letter_code
_entity_poly.pdbx_strand_id
1 'polypeptide(L)' 'MKKKKEFDLPYIGVEANPDYDILYGKYGEFSIIIKFRNPVLSFAGSANEYNEAHGIFLNIVKVLGENFFIQKMDVISRT' A
#
# COMPACT_ATOMS: atom_id res chain seq x y z
N MET A 1 -18.23 24.67 -21.99
CA MET A 1 -17.11 23.83 -21.50
C MET A 1 -17.37 23.44 -20.04
N LYS A 2 -17.58 22.16 -19.75
CA LYS A 2 -17.75 21.66 -18.37
C LYS A 2 -16.43 21.87 -17.62
N LYS A 3 -16.41 22.66 -16.55
CA LYS A 3 -15.22 22.81 -15.70
C LYS A 3 -14.83 21.42 -15.20
N LYS A 4 -13.62 20.96 -15.53
CA LYS A 4 -13.06 19.75 -14.96
C LYS A 4 -12.91 20.04 -13.46
N LYS A 5 -13.61 19.26 -12.63
CA LYS A 5 -13.46 19.35 -11.18
C LYS A 5 -12.06 18.85 -10.88
N GLU A 6 -11.20 19.75 -10.40
CA GLU A 6 -9.87 19.39 -9.98
C GLU A 6 -9.98 18.40 -8.82
N PHE A 7 -9.16 17.35 -8.85
CA PHE A 7 -9.17 16.35 -7.80
C PHE A 7 -8.52 16.97 -6.57
N ASP A 8 -9.31 17.26 -5.55
CA ASP A 8 -8.76 17.75 -4.29
C ASP A 8 -8.11 16.58 -3.56
N LEU A 9 -6.78 16.60 -3.50
CA LEU A 9 -6.00 15.57 -2.82
C LEU A 9 -6.35 15.62 -1.32
N PRO A 10 -6.72 14.50 -0.68
CA PRO A 10 -7.08 14.49 0.74
C PRO A 10 -5.85 14.57 1.68
N TYR A 11 -4.68 14.94 1.16
CA TYR A 11 -3.40 14.89 1.88
C TYR A 11 -2.77 16.28 1.97
N ILE A 12 -2.12 16.56 3.11
CA ILE A 12 -1.37 17.79 3.37
C ILE A 12 0.08 17.63 2.91
N GLY A 13 0.65 16.44 3.10
CA GLY A 13 2.05 16.18 2.76
C GLY A 13 2.47 14.73 2.95
N VAL A 14 3.65 14.42 2.43
CA VAL A 14 4.33 13.13 2.56
C VAL A 14 5.68 13.37 3.22
N GLU A 15 5.98 12.62 4.26
CA GLU A 15 7.30 12.54 4.87
C GLU A 15 7.96 11.22 4.47
N ALA A 16 9.02 11.32 3.68
CA ALA A 16 9.74 10.16 3.18
C ALA A 16 10.85 9.77 4.17
N ASN A 17 10.82 8.53 4.66
CA ASN A 17 11.89 7.96 5.47
C ASN A 17 12.51 6.74 4.75
N PRO A 18 13.71 6.28 5.14
CA PRO A 18 14.37 5.15 4.49
C PRO A 18 13.54 3.85 4.51
N ASP A 19 12.80 3.61 5.60
CA ASP A 19 12.10 2.34 5.83
C ASP A 19 10.60 2.40 5.49
N TYR A 20 9.95 3.55 5.71
CA TYR A 20 8.52 3.75 5.47
C TYR A 20 8.20 5.22 5.20
N ASP A 21 7.17 5.50 4.40
CA ASP A 21 6.71 6.87 4.18
C ASP A 21 5.49 7.15 5.07
N ILE A 22 5.38 8.37 5.62
CA ILE A 22 4.21 8.82 6.38
C ILE A 22 3.42 9.78 5.50
N LEU A 23 2.11 9.54 5.38
CA LEU A 23 1.18 10.37 4.65
C LEU A 23 0.26 11.08 5.64
N TYR A 24 0.33 12.41 5.69
CA TYR A 24 -0.51 13.22 6.56
C TYR A 24 -1.77 13.64 5.81
N GLY A 25 -2.91 13.23 6.32
CA GLY A 25 -4.23 13.58 5.80
C GLY A 25 -4.71 14.95 6.25
N LYS A 26 -5.66 15.51 5.51
CA LYS A 26 -6.22 16.84 5.76
C LYS A 26 -7.01 16.95 7.05
N TYR A 27 -7.53 15.84 7.59
CA TYR A 27 -8.40 15.84 8.78
C TYR A 27 -7.71 15.32 10.05
N GLY A 28 -6.37 15.22 10.03
CA GLY A 28 -5.56 14.80 11.17
C GLY A 28 -5.29 13.30 11.24
N GLU A 29 -5.80 12.53 10.27
CA GLU A 29 -5.38 11.16 10.02
C GLU A 29 -3.94 11.08 9.48
N PHE A 30 -3.27 9.98 9.76
CA PHE A 30 -2.00 9.64 9.13
C PHE A 30 -2.03 8.19 8.65
N SER A 31 -1.34 7.94 7.55
CA SER A 31 -1.18 6.60 6.98
C SER A 31 0.29 6.28 6.83
N ILE A 32 0.66 5.04 7.10
CA ILE A 32 2.03 4.55 6.90
C ILE A 32 2.06 3.75 5.61
N ILE A 33 2.94 4.12 4.69
CA ILE A 33 3.15 3.45 3.41
C ILE A 33 4.40 2.59 3.53
N ILE A 34 4.20 1.29 3.38
CA ILE A 34 5.28 0.29 3.39
C ILE A 34 5.40 -0.29 1.98
N LYS A 35 6.60 -0.23 1.43
CA LYS A 35 6.91 -0.82 0.12
C LYS A 35 7.54 -2.19 0.34
N PHE A 36 6.99 -3.20 -0.32
CA PHE A 36 7.56 -4.54 -0.34
C PHE A 36 7.64 -5.03 -1.78
N ARG A 37 8.69 -5.79 -2.09
CA ARG A 37 8.78 -6.49 -3.37
C ARG A 37 7.94 -7.76 -3.26
N ASN A 38 6.94 -7.90 -4.13
CA ASN A 38 6.19 -9.15 -4.22
C ASN A 38 7.19 -10.29 -4.53
N PRO A 39 7.26 -11.34 -3.69
CA PRO A 39 8.14 -12.48 -3.95
C PRO A 39 7.72 -13.27 -5.20
N VAL A 40 6.45 -13.19 -5.60
CA VAL A 40 5.93 -13.87 -6.79
C VAL A 40 6.19 -13.01 -8.03
N LEU A 41 6.87 -13.60 -9.02
CA LEU A 41 7.08 -12.96 -10.32
C LEU A 41 5.75 -12.83 -11.07
N SER A 42 5.58 -11.74 -11.83
CA SER A 42 4.47 -11.63 -12.77
C SER A 42 4.46 -12.82 -13.72
N PHE A 43 3.31 -13.48 -13.87
CA PHE A 43 3.13 -14.71 -14.66
C PHE A 43 3.85 -15.96 -14.12
N ALA A 44 4.30 -15.97 -12.85
CA ALA A 44 4.75 -17.20 -12.22
C ALA A 44 3.59 -18.21 -12.15
N GLY A 45 3.71 -19.34 -12.84
CA GLY A 45 2.71 -20.42 -12.79
C GLY A 45 2.73 -21.24 -11.48
N SER A 46 3.37 -20.74 -10.43
CA SER A 46 3.64 -21.48 -9.20
C SER A 46 2.60 -21.19 -8.12
N ALA A 47 1.68 -22.13 -7.89
CA ALA A 47 0.66 -22.01 -6.86
C ALA A 47 1.25 -21.87 -5.44
N ASN A 48 2.40 -22.49 -5.17
CA ASN A 48 3.06 -22.43 -3.87
C ASN A 48 3.55 -21.01 -3.54
N GLU A 49 4.14 -20.30 -4.51
CA GLU A 49 4.62 -18.94 -4.32
C GLU A 49 3.48 -17.97 -3.98
N TYR A 50 2.30 -18.14 -4.60
CA TYR A 50 1.11 -17.37 -4.25
C TYR A 50 0.63 -17.62 -2.83
N ASN A 51 0.66 -18.89 -2.37
CA ASN A 51 0.28 -19.23 -1.00
C ASN A 51 1.26 -18.64 0.03
N GLU A 52 2.56 -18.65 -0.26
CA GLU A 52 3.57 -18.03 0.60
C GLU A 52 3.38 -16.51 0.69
N ALA A 53 3.20 -15.83 -0.44
CA ALA A 53 2.94 -14.39 -0.48
C ALA A 53 1.65 -14.02 0.27
N HIS A 54 0.60 -14.83 0.13
CA HIS A 54 -0.63 -14.67 0.88
C HIS A 54 -0.41 -14.86 2.39
N GLY A 55 0.40 -15.85 2.79
CA GLY A 55 0.76 -16.11 4.17
C GLY A 55 1.46 -14.93 4.85
N ILE A 56 2.38 -14.27 4.14
CA ILE A 56 3.03 -13.05 4.64
C ILE A 56 1.99 -11.96 4.94
N PHE A 57 1.04 -11.73 4.02
CA PHE A 57 0.00 -10.73 4.23
C PHE A 57 -0.91 -11.07 5.41
N LEU A 58 -1.28 -12.35 5.57
CA LEU A 58 -2.05 -12.80 6.73
C LEU A 58 -1.30 -12.56 8.04
N ASN A 59 0.02 -12.76 8.07
CA ASN A 59 0.82 -12.49 9.26
C ASN A 59 0.86 -10.99 9.59
N ILE A 60 0.93 -10.11 8.59
CA ILE A 60 0.84 -8.66 8.80
C ILE A 60 -0.50 -8.29 9.44
N VAL A 61 -1.61 -8.80 8.89
CA VAL A 61 -2.95 -8.53 9.45
C VAL A 61 -3.05 -9.01 10.91
N LYS A 62 -2.51 -10.20 11.21
CA LYS A 62 -2.49 -10.74 12.58
C LYS A 62 -1.66 -9.90 13.55
N VAL A 63 -0.53 -9.37 13.10
CA VAL A 63 0.37 -8.53 13.94
C VAL A 63 -0.22 -7.16 14.18
N LEU A 64 -0.87 -6.55 13.18
CA LEU A 64 -1.52 -5.24 13.32
C LEU A 64 -2.74 -5.32 14.25
N GLY A 65 -3.48 -6.43 14.22
CA GLY A 65 -4.66 -6.61 15.07
C GLY A 65 -5.87 -5.81 14.58
N GLU A 66 -6.67 -5.29 15.51
CA GLU A 66 -7.92 -4.60 15.22
C GLU A 66 -7.74 -3.07 15.10
N ASN A 67 -8.74 -2.39 14.53
CA ASN A 67 -8.79 -0.93 14.38
C ASN A 67 -7.78 -0.30 13.40
N PHE A 68 -7.20 -1.10 12.50
CA PHE A 68 -6.37 -0.61 11.40
C PHE A 68 -7.09 -0.77 10.05
N PHE A 69 -7.02 0.27 9.21
CA PHE A 69 -7.41 0.16 7.82
C PHE A 69 -6.19 -0.22 6.97
N ILE A 70 -6.24 -1.37 6.32
CA ILE A 70 -5.16 -1.87 5.48
C ILE A 70 -5.58 -1.75 4.01
N GLN A 71 -4.77 -1.05 3.22
CA GLN A 71 -4.94 -0.97 1.78
C GLN A 71 -3.74 -1.63 1.08
N LYS A 72 -4.01 -2.69 0.32
CA LYS A 72 -3.02 -3.29 -0.59
C LYS A 72 -3.12 -2.60 -1.94
N MET A 73 -2.02 -2.03 -2.42
CA MET A 73 -1.93 -1.47 -3.77
C MET A 73 -0.77 -2.14 -4.51
N ASP A 74 -1.07 -2.83 -5.60
CA ASP A 74 -0.04 -3.39 -6.47
C ASP A 74 0.46 -2.31 -7.43
N VAL A 75 1.75 -2.00 -7.35
CA VAL A 75 2.40 -1.08 -8.28
C VAL A 75 3.10 -1.90 -9.35
N ILE A 76 2.50 -1.93 -10.55
CA ILE A 76 3.13 -2.53 -11.73
C ILE A 76 4.06 -1.49 -12.33
N SER A 77 5.37 -1.72 -12.19
CA SER A 77 6.39 -0.91 -12.85
C SER A 77 6.97 -1.65 -14.04
N ARG A 78 7.06 -0.98 -15.20
CA ARG A 78 7.87 -1.44 -16.33
C ARG A 78 9.30 -0.96 -16.07
N THR A 79 10.14 -1.82 -15.53
CA THR A 79 11.60 -1.63 -15.59
C THR A 79 12.12 -2.32 -16.85
#